data_AF-R1EED4-F1
#
_entry.id   AF-R1EED4-F1
#
_cell.length_a   1.000
_cell.length_b   1.000
_cell.length_c   1.000
_cell.angle_alpha   90.00
_cell.angle_beta   90.00
_cell.angle_gamma   90.00
#
_symmetry.space_group_name_H-M   'P 1'
#
loop_
_entity.id
_entity.type
_entity.pdbx_description
1 polymer ?
#
loop_
_entity_poly.entity_id
_entity_poly.type
_entity_poly.pdbx_seq_one_letter_code
_entity_poly.pdbx_strand_id
1 'polypeptide(L)'
;MMYSLALLALVHLPTALALRPTAARRAVLPAIVCLPHQAASAASATFDFGYRFERALDPEKRGPATDEGLPMEEEREDGISLLDAMCNPAPPGQESAEPQAAAPSPPQQAAAAAGGSSRAGSVRMAAVAVLPDLCVFDLDACLWDKEMFEMAQVPEPGRDEVRGDLNGRGEGVVGVLSGGDRISLHRGALIALQEHADGNFPGMRVALASSANTRFAERVGRAALGMLEVLPGVSVWSLLMRDWDGRDVNMIGRQAPLSPQKWATHFPLLREATGVRFDRMLFFDDCNWGDHVGQVTGRCKEADTQQGVIGVRTPQGLGESEFREGLRLFAARRAPQPDGGAATADRHGEAATERESFL
;
A
#
# COMPACT_ATOMS: atom_id res chain seq x y z
N MET A 1 -40.96 -30.03 46.77
CA MET A 1 -41.27 -28.68 47.29
C MET A 1 -40.21 -28.32 48.32
N MET A 2 -39.22 -27.51 47.96
CA MET A 2 -38.40 -26.75 48.90
C MET A 2 -37.59 -25.67 48.16
N TYR A 3 -37.55 -24.48 48.78
CA TYR A 3 -37.07 -23.19 48.31
C TYR A 3 -35.53 -23.04 48.36
N SER A 4 -34.97 -22.15 47.53
CA SER A 4 -33.82 -21.27 47.87
C SER A 4 -33.56 -20.28 46.73
N LEU A 5 -34.01 -19.03 46.83
CA LEU A 5 -33.33 -17.85 47.41
C LEU A 5 -32.28 -17.23 46.46
N ALA A 6 -32.76 -16.29 45.64
CA ALA A 6 -31.94 -15.33 44.90
C ALA A 6 -31.61 -14.13 45.81
N LEU A 7 -30.32 -13.81 45.92
CA LEU A 7 -29.81 -12.67 46.68
C LEU A 7 -29.75 -11.44 45.75
N LEU A 8 -30.59 -10.44 46.03
CA LEU A 8 -30.58 -9.11 45.42
C LEU A 8 -29.55 -8.24 46.16
N ALA A 9 -28.52 -7.74 45.47
CA ALA A 9 -27.62 -6.73 46.02
C ALA A 9 -28.05 -5.34 45.54
N LEU A 10 -28.74 -4.61 46.43
CA LEU A 10 -28.96 -3.16 46.36
C LEU A 10 -27.65 -2.45 46.74
N VAL A 11 -27.12 -1.62 45.85
CA VAL A 11 -26.06 -0.66 46.18
C VAL A 11 -26.67 0.74 46.27
N HIS A 12 -26.59 1.31 47.47
CA HIS A 12 -27.00 2.66 47.82
C HIS A 12 -26.14 3.72 47.10
N LEU A 13 -26.81 4.70 46.48
CA LEU A 13 -26.25 6.03 46.22
C LEU A 13 -26.40 6.91 47.46
N PRO A 14 -25.36 7.67 47.87
CA PRO A 14 -25.55 8.84 48.70
C PRO A 14 -25.64 10.13 47.87
N THR A 15 -26.61 10.94 48.27
CA THR A 15 -26.96 12.25 47.73
C THR A 15 -26.14 13.36 48.40
N ALA A 16 -25.72 14.32 47.57
CA ALA A 16 -25.43 15.74 47.82
C ALA A 16 -24.29 16.15 48.79
N LEU A 17 -23.37 16.95 48.24
CA LEU A 17 -22.86 18.14 48.92
C LEU A 17 -22.78 19.31 47.95
N ALA A 18 -23.49 20.39 48.29
CA ALA A 18 -23.50 21.66 47.59
C ALA A 18 -22.24 22.47 47.92
N LEU A 19 -21.58 23.03 46.90
CA LEU A 19 -20.54 24.05 47.06
C LEU A 19 -20.87 25.29 46.22
N ARG A 20 -20.75 26.45 46.88
CA ARG A 20 -21.01 27.81 46.40
C ARG A 20 -20.04 28.24 45.29
N PRO A 21 -20.41 29.23 44.45
CA PRO A 21 -19.52 29.77 43.42
C PRO A 21 -18.63 30.88 44.01
N THR A 22 -17.32 30.80 43.78
CA THR A 22 -16.39 31.91 44.00
C THR A 22 -15.51 32.15 42.78
N ALA A 23 -15.48 33.42 42.39
CA ALA A 23 -14.42 34.15 41.69
C ALA A 23 -14.07 33.75 40.25
N ALA A 24 -14.46 34.65 39.34
CA ALA A 24 -13.96 34.78 37.99
C ALA A 24 -12.43 34.83 37.93
N ARG A 25 -11.83 33.95 37.13
CA ARG A 25 -10.49 34.12 36.55
C ARG A 25 -10.62 34.25 35.05
N ARG A 26 -10.27 35.43 34.55
CA ARG A 26 -10.18 35.81 33.15
C ARG A 26 -8.98 35.07 32.54
N ALA A 27 -9.22 34.05 31.73
CA ALA A 27 -8.18 33.40 30.95
C ALA A 27 -7.83 34.29 29.75
N VAL A 28 -6.56 34.70 29.68
CA VAL A 28 -5.97 35.32 28.48
C VAL A 28 -5.66 34.20 27.51
N LEU A 29 -6.40 34.14 26.40
CA LEU A 29 -6.09 33.25 25.28
C LEU A 29 -4.79 33.74 24.60
N PRO A 30 -3.80 32.86 24.34
CA PRO A 30 -2.72 33.20 23.44
C PRO A 30 -3.29 33.31 22.02
N ALA A 31 -2.96 34.41 21.34
CA ALA A 31 -3.27 34.61 19.94
C ALA A 31 -2.68 33.46 19.12
N ILE A 32 -3.56 32.69 18.45
CA ILE A 32 -3.16 31.75 17.41
C ILE A 32 -2.66 32.60 16.25
N VAL A 33 -1.35 32.62 16.05
CA VAL A 33 -0.72 33.20 14.86
C VAL A 33 -0.95 32.21 13.71
N CYS A 34 -1.94 32.50 12.87
CA CYS A 34 -2.05 31.86 11.56
C CYS A 34 -0.84 32.28 10.72
N LEU A 35 0.07 31.34 10.47
CA LEU A 35 1.11 31.54 9.46
C LEU A 35 0.44 31.64 8.08
N PRO A 36 0.88 32.57 7.22
CA PRO A 36 0.34 32.69 5.87
C PRO A 36 0.66 31.43 5.06
N HIS A 37 -0.28 31.05 4.20
CA HIS A 37 -0.27 29.84 3.35
C HIS A 37 1.02 29.68 2.51
N GLN A 38 1.78 30.75 2.28
CA GLN A 38 3.05 30.74 1.56
C GLN A 38 4.19 30.05 2.32
N ALA A 39 4.19 30.04 3.66
CA ALA A 39 5.25 29.41 4.45
C ALA A 39 5.19 27.87 4.44
N ALA A 40 3.98 27.30 4.31
CA ALA A 40 3.80 25.84 4.18
C ALA A 40 4.29 25.32 2.82
N SER A 41 4.16 26.12 1.76
CA SER A 41 4.62 25.75 0.41
C SER A 41 6.15 25.69 0.30
N ALA A 42 6.87 26.57 0.99
CA ALA A 42 8.33 26.60 0.98
C ALA A 42 8.97 25.41 1.73
N ALA A 43 8.33 24.91 2.80
CA ALA A 43 8.78 23.72 3.52
C ALA A 43 8.60 22.42 2.70
N SER A 44 7.57 22.36 1.85
CA SER A 44 7.37 21.24 0.92
C SER A 44 8.41 21.26 -0.21
N ALA A 45 8.70 22.44 -0.77
CA ALA A 45 9.64 22.59 -1.88
C ALA A 45 11.12 22.31 -1.48
N THR A 46 11.51 22.68 -0.26
CA THR A 46 12.87 22.40 0.25
C THR A 46 13.10 20.92 0.54
N PHE A 47 12.06 20.18 0.94
CA PHE A 47 12.14 18.73 1.13
C PHE A 47 12.16 17.97 -0.20
N ASP A 48 11.35 18.39 -1.19
CA ASP A 48 11.36 17.84 -2.56
C ASP A 48 12.72 18.06 -3.25
N PHE A 49 13.35 19.23 -3.07
CA PHE A 49 14.70 19.49 -3.59
C PHE A 49 15.76 18.58 -2.96
N GLY A 50 15.78 18.46 -1.63
CA GLY A 50 16.72 17.56 -0.94
C GLY A 50 16.57 16.11 -1.38
N TYR A 51 15.33 15.68 -1.61
CA TYR A 51 14.99 14.33 -2.04
C TYR A 51 15.39 14.04 -3.50
N ARG A 52 15.06 14.93 -4.45
CA ARG A 52 15.52 14.81 -5.85
C ARG A 52 17.03 14.86 -5.95
N PHE A 53 17.68 15.66 -5.10
CA PHE A 53 19.12 15.74 -5.02
C PHE A 53 19.75 14.43 -4.51
N GLU A 54 19.15 13.79 -3.49
CA GLU A 54 19.63 12.49 -2.99
C GLU A 54 19.52 11.38 -4.05
N ARG A 55 18.43 11.33 -4.84
CA ARG A 55 18.31 10.41 -5.98
C ARG A 55 19.22 10.74 -7.16
N ALA A 56 19.60 12.00 -7.31
CA ALA A 56 20.59 12.40 -8.30
C ALA A 56 22.00 11.96 -7.91
N LEU A 57 22.28 11.85 -6.60
CA LEU A 57 23.59 11.51 -6.05
C LEU A 57 23.82 10.03 -5.77
N ASP A 58 22.76 9.22 -5.63
CA ASP A 58 22.84 7.78 -5.36
C ASP A 58 22.36 6.96 -6.58
N PRO A 59 23.30 6.40 -7.40
CA PRO A 59 22.96 5.62 -8.58
C PRO A 59 22.17 4.35 -8.27
N GLU A 60 22.25 3.81 -7.05
CA GLU A 60 21.50 2.60 -6.66
C GLU A 60 20.03 2.91 -6.33
N LYS A 61 19.70 4.18 -6.07
CA LYS A 61 18.33 4.70 -5.88
C LYS A 61 17.71 5.27 -7.16
N ARG A 62 18.47 5.33 -8.26
CA ARG A 62 17.90 5.49 -9.60
C ARG A 62 17.30 4.14 -9.97
N GLY A 63 15.98 4.08 -10.09
CA GLY A 63 15.33 2.92 -10.67
C GLY A 63 15.90 2.63 -12.07
N PRO A 64 15.63 1.44 -12.63
CA PRO A 64 16.20 1.06 -13.92
C PRO A 64 15.88 2.14 -14.96
N ALA A 65 16.95 2.68 -15.57
CA ALA A 65 16.80 3.59 -16.70
C ALA A 65 15.98 2.85 -17.76
N THR A 66 14.83 3.39 -18.14
CA THR A 66 14.14 2.94 -19.35
C THR A 66 15.10 3.22 -20.50
N ASP A 67 15.73 2.17 -21.00
CA ASP A 67 16.68 2.16 -22.11
C ASP A 67 15.96 2.36 -23.46
N GLU A 68 15.07 3.35 -23.50
CA GLU A 68 14.52 3.92 -24.72
C GLU A 68 15.44 5.09 -25.06
N GLY A 69 16.51 4.78 -25.81
CA GLY A 69 17.47 5.76 -26.29
C GLY A 69 16.78 6.86 -27.10
N LEU A 70 16.54 8.00 -26.46
CA LEU A 70 16.30 9.25 -27.16
C LEU A 70 17.62 9.71 -27.77
N PRO A 71 17.67 10.01 -29.08
CA PRO A 71 18.87 10.53 -29.69
C PRO A 71 19.24 11.86 -29.01
N MET A 72 20.52 11.98 -28.66
CA MET A 72 21.15 13.24 -28.25
C MET A 72 20.84 14.30 -29.31
N GLU A 73 19.92 15.20 -29.02
CA GLU A 73 19.57 16.31 -29.89
C GLU A 73 20.78 17.25 -30.05
N GLU A 74 21.01 17.63 -31.30
CA GLU A 74 21.91 18.68 -31.75
C GLU A 74 21.73 19.97 -30.95
N GLU A 75 22.86 20.62 -30.69
CA GLU A 75 22.97 21.97 -30.16
C GLU A 75 22.09 22.93 -30.97
N ARG A 76 21.06 23.52 -30.33
CA ARG A 76 20.38 24.70 -30.88
C ARG A 76 21.33 25.89 -30.83
N GLU A 77 21.49 26.57 -31.97
CA GLU A 77 22.37 27.72 -32.20
C GLU A 77 22.09 28.98 -31.35
N ASP A 78 21.07 28.97 -30.47
CA ASP A 78 20.62 30.20 -29.82
C ASP A 78 21.29 30.47 -28.45
N GLY A 79 22.11 29.55 -27.93
CA GLY A 79 22.99 29.85 -26.79
C GLY A 79 22.32 30.25 -25.47
N ILE A 80 21.01 29.99 -25.30
CA ILE A 80 20.29 30.27 -24.05
C ILE A 80 20.32 29.03 -23.16
N SER A 81 20.98 29.15 -22.01
CA SER A 81 21.03 28.11 -20.98
C SER A 81 19.64 27.78 -20.45
N LEU A 82 19.35 26.49 -20.21
CA LEU A 82 18.10 26.04 -19.57
C LEU A 82 17.87 26.73 -18.21
N LEU A 83 18.93 27.20 -17.53
CA LEU A 83 18.82 27.99 -16.31
C LEU A 83 18.28 29.41 -16.52
N ASP A 84 18.51 30.04 -17.69
CA ASP A 84 18.04 31.41 -17.98
C ASP A 84 16.55 31.44 -18.31
N ALA A 85 16.02 30.37 -18.91
CA ALA A 85 14.58 30.23 -19.18
C ALA A 85 13.74 30.07 -17.90
N MET A 86 14.35 29.57 -16.81
CA MET A 86 13.66 29.40 -15.52
C MET A 86 13.62 30.66 -14.67
N CYS A 87 14.54 31.62 -14.89
CA CYS A 87 14.69 32.79 -14.02
C CYS A 87 13.98 34.05 -14.53
N ASN A 88 13.44 34.04 -15.76
CA ASN A 88 12.88 35.25 -16.38
C ASN A 88 11.62 34.92 -17.22
N PRO A 89 10.45 34.72 -16.59
CA PRO A 89 9.23 34.44 -17.35
C PRO A 89 8.81 35.70 -18.14
N ALA A 90 8.56 35.50 -19.44
CA ALA A 90 8.09 36.57 -20.32
C ALA A 90 6.74 37.14 -19.82
N PRO A 91 6.50 38.47 -19.94
CA PRO A 91 5.25 39.08 -19.53
C PRO A 91 4.07 38.66 -20.43
N PRO A 92 2.83 38.63 -19.91
CA PRO A 92 1.67 38.18 -20.66
C PRO A 92 1.11 39.27 -21.58
N GLY A 93 0.96 38.93 -22.86
CA GLY A 93 0.23 39.67 -23.90
C GLY A 93 0.54 39.04 -25.25
N GLN A 94 -0.35 38.83 -26.21
CA GLN A 94 -1.67 39.38 -26.47
C GLN A 94 -2.56 38.32 -27.15
N GLU A 95 -3.87 38.49 -26.99
CA GLU A 95 -4.94 37.78 -27.69
C GLU A 95 -4.81 37.85 -29.21
N SER A 96 -5.18 36.77 -29.90
CA SER A 96 -5.56 36.80 -31.32
C SER A 96 -6.51 35.65 -31.67
N ALA A 97 -7.75 36.06 -31.96
CA ALA A 97 -8.70 35.52 -32.93
C ALA A 97 -9.31 34.11 -32.72
N GLU A 98 -10.64 34.16 -32.57
CA GLU A 98 -11.65 33.10 -32.59
C GLU A 98 -11.82 32.35 -33.94
N PRO A 99 -12.57 31.22 -33.95
CA PRO A 99 -12.38 30.10 -34.87
C PRO A 99 -13.37 30.07 -36.04
N GLN A 100 -12.99 29.36 -37.12
CA GLN A 100 -13.92 28.94 -38.16
C GLN A 100 -14.43 27.51 -37.91
N ALA A 101 -15.76 27.41 -37.89
CA ALA A 101 -16.55 26.21 -37.71
C ALA A 101 -16.50 25.27 -38.92
N ALA A 102 -16.33 23.97 -38.66
CA ALA A 102 -16.61 22.90 -39.61
C ALA A 102 -17.69 21.97 -39.03
N ALA A 103 -18.69 21.67 -39.86
CA ALA A 103 -19.93 20.99 -39.53
C ALA A 103 -19.78 19.48 -39.24
N PRO A 104 -20.71 18.87 -38.49
CA PRO A 104 -20.66 17.46 -38.11
C PRO A 104 -21.14 16.52 -39.22
N SER A 105 -20.47 15.39 -39.36
CA SER A 105 -20.92 14.25 -40.17
C SER A 105 -21.88 13.34 -39.38
N PRO A 106 -22.89 12.72 -40.03
CA PRO A 106 -23.92 11.92 -39.38
C PRO A 106 -23.42 10.54 -38.87
N PRO A 107 -24.13 9.94 -37.89
CA PRO A 107 -23.71 8.72 -37.22
C PRO A 107 -23.92 7.48 -38.10
N GLN A 108 -22.86 6.70 -38.31
CA GLN A 108 -22.97 5.34 -38.85
C GLN A 108 -23.29 4.36 -37.71
N GLN A 109 -24.48 3.79 -37.80
CA GLN A 109 -24.90 2.59 -37.08
C GLN A 109 -24.24 1.36 -37.73
N ALA A 110 -23.52 0.57 -36.94
CA ALA A 110 -23.19 -0.83 -37.22
C ALA A 110 -23.05 -1.53 -35.87
N ALA A 111 -24.07 -2.27 -35.44
CA ALA A 111 -24.24 -3.70 -35.70
C ALA A 111 -23.58 -4.54 -34.60
N ALA A 112 -24.45 -5.15 -33.80
CA ALA A 112 -24.14 -6.14 -32.79
C ALA A 112 -23.37 -7.33 -33.38
N ALA A 113 -22.21 -7.63 -32.80
CA ALA A 113 -21.56 -8.92 -32.93
C ALA A 113 -21.62 -9.63 -31.57
N ALA A 114 -22.63 -10.50 -31.45
CA ALA A 114 -22.61 -11.60 -30.53
C ALA A 114 -21.52 -12.61 -30.94
N GLY A 115 -20.86 -13.23 -29.97
CA GLY A 115 -20.12 -14.47 -30.22
C GLY A 115 -18.68 -14.43 -29.71
N GLY A 116 -18.50 -14.90 -28.48
CA GLY A 116 -17.18 -15.10 -27.91
C GLY A 116 -17.22 -15.51 -26.45
N SER A 117 -18.08 -16.47 -26.10
CA SER A 117 -17.98 -17.17 -24.81
C SER A 117 -16.71 -18.01 -24.80
N SER A 118 -15.55 -17.36 -24.68
CA SER A 118 -14.34 -18.01 -24.22
C SER A 118 -14.59 -18.36 -22.77
N ARG A 119 -15.06 -19.58 -22.52
CA ARG A 119 -14.79 -20.29 -21.28
C ARG A 119 -13.27 -20.38 -21.20
N ALA A 120 -12.64 -19.32 -20.69
CA ALA A 120 -11.34 -19.41 -20.09
C ALA A 120 -11.47 -20.54 -19.09
N GLY A 121 -10.87 -21.68 -19.43
CA GLY A 121 -10.79 -22.82 -18.55
C GLY A 121 -10.16 -22.30 -17.28
N SER A 122 -11.01 -22.06 -16.27
CA SER A 122 -10.59 -21.93 -14.90
C SER A 122 -9.85 -23.22 -14.61
N VAL A 123 -8.53 -23.16 -14.77
CA VAL A 123 -7.62 -24.16 -14.27
C VAL A 123 -7.87 -24.10 -12.78
N ARG A 124 -8.79 -24.95 -12.31
CA ARG A 124 -9.00 -25.22 -10.91
C ARG A 124 -7.62 -25.60 -10.41
N MET A 125 -6.97 -24.68 -9.69
CA MET A 125 -5.81 -24.98 -8.86
C MET A 125 -6.32 -25.95 -7.78
N ALA A 126 -6.44 -27.22 -8.17
CA ALA A 126 -7.10 -28.28 -7.42
C ALA A 126 -6.18 -28.92 -6.37
N ALA A 127 -5.03 -28.29 -6.10
CA ALA A 127 -4.37 -28.43 -4.82
C ALA A 127 -4.80 -27.23 -4.00
N VAL A 128 -5.46 -27.47 -2.86
CA VAL A 128 -5.74 -26.42 -1.87
C VAL A 128 -4.38 -25.87 -1.44
N ALA A 129 -3.92 -24.82 -2.12
CA ALA A 129 -2.69 -24.16 -1.77
C ALA A 129 -2.85 -23.65 -0.34
N VAL A 130 -1.85 -23.89 0.50
CA VAL A 130 -1.85 -23.30 1.84
C VAL A 130 -1.76 -21.78 1.65
N LEU A 131 -2.82 -21.07 2.04
CA LEU A 131 -2.93 -19.62 1.91
C LEU A 131 -2.46 -18.91 3.19
N PRO A 132 -1.99 -17.65 3.09
CA PRO A 132 -1.80 -16.82 4.27
C PRO A 132 -3.15 -16.47 4.91
N ASP A 133 -3.15 -16.30 6.23
CA ASP A 133 -4.34 -15.81 6.95
C ASP A 133 -4.50 -14.29 6.74
N LEU A 134 -3.38 -13.60 6.48
CA LEU A 134 -3.32 -12.16 6.21
C LEU A 134 -2.33 -11.83 5.09
N CYS A 135 -2.83 -11.15 4.06
CA CYS A 135 -2.03 -10.56 3.00
C CYS A 135 -1.95 -9.03 3.23
N VAL A 136 -0.73 -8.53 3.42
CA VAL A 136 -0.45 -7.13 3.74
C VAL A 136 0.19 -6.47 2.52
N PHE A 137 -0.30 -5.30 2.14
CA PHE A 137 0.28 -4.50 1.06
C PHE A 137 0.81 -3.17 1.60
N ASP A 138 1.97 -2.73 1.12
CA ASP A 138 2.27 -1.30 1.09
C ASP A 138 1.35 -0.57 0.10
N LEU A 139 1.32 0.76 0.16
CA LEU A 139 0.55 1.61 -0.75
C LEU A 139 1.42 2.18 -1.87
N ASP A 140 2.26 3.15 -1.51
CA ASP A 140 3.07 3.92 -2.46
C ASP A 140 4.00 3.02 -3.25
N ALA A 141 4.03 3.19 -4.58
CA ALA A 141 4.81 2.40 -5.53
C ALA A 141 4.67 0.86 -5.44
N CYS A 142 3.71 0.34 -4.67
CA CYS A 142 3.44 -1.08 -4.49
C CYS A 142 2.01 -1.43 -4.92
N LEU A 143 1.00 -0.88 -4.24
CA LEU A 143 -0.41 -1.09 -4.60
C LEU A 143 -0.82 -0.18 -5.76
N TRP A 144 -0.32 1.05 -5.79
CA TRP A 144 -0.52 2.03 -6.86
C TRP A 144 0.79 2.67 -7.33
N ASP A 145 0.70 3.37 -8.46
CA ASP A 145 1.83 3.93 -9.22
C ASP A 145 2.42 5.23 -8.69
N LYS A 146 1.79 5.88 -7.71
CA LYS A 146 2.20 7.18 -7.17
C LYS A 146 2.74 7.13 -5.76
N GLU A 147 3.52 8.15 -5.43
CA GLU A 147 3.99 8.45 -4.09
C GLU A 147 3.08 9.51 -3.46
N MET A 148 2.35 9.17 -2.38
CA MET A 148 1.37 10.08 -1.79
C MET A 148 1.93 11.44 -1.34
N PHE A 149 3.23 11.52 -1.06
CA PHE A 149 3.83 12.79 -0.63
C PHE A 149 4.06 13.77 -1.77
N GLU A 150 4.03 13.31 -3.02
CA GLU A 150 4.16 14.14 -4.23
C GLU A 150 2.83 14.78 -4.63
N MET A 151 1.74 14.38 -3.96
CA MET A 151 0.38 14.75 -4.31
C MET A 151 0.06 16.20 -3.92
N ALA A 152 -0.70 16.91 -4.77
CA ALA A 152 -0.95 18.35 -4.60
C ALA A 152 -2.24 18.67 -3.80
N GLN A 153 -3.25 17.79 -3.83
CA GLN A 153 -4.51 17.99 -3.11
C GLN A 153 -5.08 16.67 -2.58
N VAL A 154 -6.05 16.74 -1.67
CA VAL A 154 -6.82 15.55 -1.29
C VAL A 154 -7.93 15.37 -2.32
N PRO A 155 -8.03 14.19 -2.97
CA PRO A 155 -9.08 13.93 -3.96
C PRO A 155 -10.50 14.04 -3.37
N GLU A 156 -11.43 14.51 -4.20
CA GLU A 156 -12.85 14.68 -3.87
C GLU A 156 -13.72 13.68 -4.67
N PRO A 157 -14.54 12.85 -3.99
CA PRO A 157 -15.49 11.93 -4.65
C PRO A 157 -16.41 12.63 -5.65
N GLY A 158 -16.69 11.98 -6.78
CA GLY A 158 -17.51 12.49 -7.87
C GLY A 158 -16.87 13.60 -8.72
N ARG A 159 -15.79 14.23 -8.26
CA ARG A 159 -15.05 15.26 -9.02
C ARG A 159 -13.76 14.72 -9.61
N ASP A 160 -12.99 14.00 -8.80
CA ASP A 160 -11.63 13.58 -9.14
C ASP A 160 -11.55 12.10 -9.58
N GLU A 161 -12.68 11.50 -9.96
CA GLU A 161 -12.75 10.10 -10.40
C GLU A 161 -12.43 9.95 -11.88
N VAL A 162 -11.54 9.01 -12.22
CA VAL A 162 -11.28 8.58 -13.60
C VAL A 162 -11.94 7.23 -13.80
N ARG A 163 -12.97 7.20 -14.64
CA ARG A 163 -13.71 5.98 -14.98
C ARG A 163 -13.11 5.23 -16.16
N GLY A 164 -13.20 3.91 -16.13
CA GLY A 164 -12.67 3.04 -17.18
C GLY A 164 -12.95 1.56 -16.93
N ASP A 165 -12.41 0.71 -17.79
CA ASP A 165 -12.55 -0.75 -17.69
C ASP A 165 -11.70 -1.34 -16.55
N LEU A 166 -12.36 -2.10 -15.67
CA LEU A 166 -11.72 -2.81 -14.55
C LEU A 166 -11.21 -4.19 -14.98
N ASN A 167 -10.34 -4.24 -15.98
CA ASN A 167 -9.74 -5.47 -16.50
C ASN A 167 -10.81 -6.48 -17.00
N GLY A 168 -11.74 -6.00 -17.82
CA GLY A 168 -12.85 -6.77 -18.39
C GLY A 168 -13.97 -7.09 -17.40
N ARG A 169 -13.97 -6.49 -16.20
CA ARG A 169 -14.95 -6.76 -15.13
C ARG A 169 -16.02 -5.69 -14.99
N GLY A 170 -16.13 -4.82 -15.99
CA GLY A 170 -17.09 -3.73 -16.03
C GLY A 170 -16.42 -2.37 -15.83
N GLU A 171 -17.22 -1.32 -15.97
CA GLU A 171 -16.76 0.05 -15.82
C GLU A 171 -16.79 0.49 -14.35
N GLY A 172 -15.72 1.13 -13.89
CA GLY A 172 -15.60 1.68 -12.55
C GLY A 172 -14.48 2.71 -12.43
N VAL A 173 -14.14 3.12 -11.21
CA VAL A 173 -13.09 4.12 -10.94
C VAL A 173 -11.70 3.48 -11.02
N VAL A 174 -11.04 3.62 -12.17
CA VAL A 174 -9.70 3.06 -12.48
C VAL A 174 -8.55 4.02 -12.12
N GLY A 175 -8.87 5.22 -11.68
CA GLY A 175 -7.89 6.21 -11.26
C GLY A 175 -8.53 7.33 -10.46
N VAL A 176 -7.72 8.01 -9.66
CA VAL A 176 -8.13 9.16 -8.84
C VAL A 176 -7.17 10.30 -9.07
N LEU A 177 -7.69 11.49 -9.34
CA LEU A 177 -6.89 12.69 -9.55
C LEU A 177 -6.56 13.38 -8.22
N SER A 178 -5.30 13.70 -8.05
CA SER A 178 -4.80 14.60 -7.02
C SER A 178 -4.18 15.82 -7.72
N GLY A 179 -5.03 16.78 -8.06
CA GLY A 179 -4.63 17.92 -8.86
C GLY A 179 -4.37 17.47 -10.30
N GLY A 180 -3.12 17.59 -10.75
CA GLY A 180 -2.72 17.13 -12.09
C GLY A 180 -2.33 15.65 -12.15
N ASP A 181 -2.09 15.00 -11.01
CA ASP A 181 -1.57 13.64 -10.96
C ASP A 181 -2.69 12.61 -10.84
N ARG A 182 -2.61 11.55 -11.65
CA ARG A 182 -3.51 10.39 -11.56
C ARG A 182 -2.85 9.31 -10.73
N ILE A 183 -3.54 8.85 -9.69
CA ILE A 183 -3.23 7.67 -8.88
C ILE A 183 -4.00 6.48 -9.45
N SER A 184 -3.33 5.38 -9.79
CA SER A 184 -3.94 4.17 -10.34
C SER A 184 -3.34 2.91 -9.72
N LEU A 185 -4.16 1.88 -9.51
CA LEU A 185 -3.67 0.58 -9.05
C LEU A 185 -2.72 -0.04 -10.07
N HIS A 186 -1.65 -0.68 -9.59
CA HIS A 186 -0.86 -1.57 -10.44
C HIS A 186 -1.72 -2.76 -10.90
N ARG A 187 -1.41 -3.29 -12.09
CA ARG A 187 -2.20 -4.39 -12.69
C ARG A 187 -2.27 -5.62 -11.78
N GLY A 188 -1.16 -5.99 -11.14
CA GLY A 188 -1.13 -7.13 -10.21
C GLY A 188 -1.94 -6.88 -8.95
N ALA A 189 -1.89 -5.67 -8.41
CA ALA A 189 -2.73 -5.24 -7.29
C ALA A 189 -4.23 -5.35 -7.63
N LEU A 190 -4.65 -4.83 -8.78
CA LEU A 190 -6.04 -4.92 -9.23
C LEU A 190 -6.48 -6.39 -9.36
N ILE A 191 -5.69 -7.24 -10.00
CA ILE A 191 -6.00 -8.68 -10.16
C ILE A 191 -6.08 -9.37 -8.80
N ALA A 192 -5.11 -9.16 -7.91
CA ALA A 192 -5.07 -9.76 -6.58
C ALA A 192 -6.32 -9.40 -5.76
N LEU A 193 -6.71 -8.12 -5.76
CA LEU A 193 -7.88 -7.65 -5.05
C LEU A 193 -9.20 -8.11 -5.70
N GLN A 194 -9.27 -8.21 -7.02
CA GLN A 194 -10.42 -8.78 -7.73
C GLN A 194 -10.64 -10.25 -7.38
N GLU A 195 -9.58 -11.06 -7.41
CA GLU A 195 -9.66 -12.46 -7.04
C GLU A 195 -10.00 -12.67 -5.56
N HIS A 196 -9.51 -11.78 -4.69
CA HIS A 196 -9.91 -11.74 -3.29
C HIS A 196 -11.39 -11.35 -3.13
N ALA A 197 -11.86 -10.37 -3.90
CA ALA A 197 -13.25 -9.97 -3.91
C ALA A 197 -14.18 -11.12 -4.33
N ASP A 198 -13.76 -11.94 -5.31
CA ASP A 198 -14.46 -13.14 -5.78
C ASP A 198 -14.45 -14.32 -4.80
N GLY A 199 -13.65 -14.26 -3.73
CA GLY A 199 -13.53 -15.35 -2.76
C GLY A 199 -12.60 -16.49 -3.20
N ASN A 200 -11.67 -16.24 -4.13
CA ASN A 200 -10.70 -17.24 -4.57
C ASN A 200 -9.67 -17.61 -3.48
N PHE A 201 -9.61 -16.83 -2.40
CA PHE A 201 -8.70 -17.03 -1.28
C PHE A 201 -9.46 -17.24 0.05
N PRO A 202 -10.14 -18.39 0.22
CA PRO A 202 -10.98 -18.62 1.40
C PRO A 202 -10.15 -18.54 2.69
N GLY A 203 -10.59 -17.70 3.63
CA GLY A 203 -9.95 -17.49 4.92
C GLY A 203 -8.78 -16.50 4.93
N MET A 204 -8.25 -16.14 3.77
CA MET A 204 -7.28 -15.04 3.66
C MET A 204 -8.01 -13.71 3.87
N ARG A 205 -7.39 -12.77 4.57
CA ARG A 205 -7.85 -11.38 4.69
C ARG A 205 -6.78 -10.42 4.19
N VAL A 206 -7.16 -9.20 3.85
CA VAL A 206 -6.24 -8.14 3.40
C VAL A 206 -6.10 -7.00 4.41
N ALA A 207 -4.92 -6.40 4.48
CA ALA A 207 -4.64 -5.20 5.25
C ALA A 207 -3.55 -4.35 4.60
N LEU A 208 -3.39 -3.11 5.05
CA LEU A 208 -2.36 -2.19 4.56
C LEU A 208 -1.31 -1.86 5.63
N ALA A 209 -0.06 -1.72 5.21
CA ALA A 209 1.06 -1.23 6.01
C ALA A 209 1.89 -0.23 5.21
N SER A 210 1.55 1.06 5.29
CA SER A 210 2.21 2.14 4.57
C SER A 210 2.80 3.20 5.49
N SER A 211 4.01 3.65 5.19
CA SER A 211 4.77 4.64 5.98
C SER A 211 4.55 6.08 5.50
N ALA A 212 3.36 6.39 4.95
CA ALA A 212 3.01 7.69 4.38
C ALA A 212 3.49 8.86 5.25
N ASN A 213 4.25 9.75 4.63
CA ASN A 213 5.22 10.56 5.37
C ASN A 213 4.62 11.78 6.10
N THR A 214 3.40 12.20 5.75
CA THR A 214 2.69 13.35 6.31
C THR A 214 1.23 13.02 6.55
N ARG A 215 0.55 13.78 7.43
CA ARG A 215 -0.91 13.67 7.61
C ARG A 215 -1.68 14.00 6.33
N PHE A 216 -1.09 14.85 5.49
CA PHE A 216 -1.66 15.17 4.19
C PHE A 216 -1.61 13.94 3.28
N ALA A 217 -0.44 13.30 3.13
CA ALA A 217 -0.27 12.07 2.37
C ALA A 217 -1.24 10.97 2.86
N GLU A 218 -1.36 10.77 4.18
CA GLU A 218 -2.33 9.82 4.75
C GLU A 218 -3.77 10.11 4.32
N ARG A 219 -4.19 11.38 4.35
CA ARG A 219 -5.54 11.80 3.89
C ARG A 219 -5.73 11.55 2.40
N VAL A 220 -4.72 11.82 1.57
CA VAL A 220 -4.75 11.51 0.14
C VAL A 220 -4.95 10.02 -0.07
N GLY A 221 -4.15 9.18 0.61
CA GLY A 221 -4.25 7.73 0.48
C GLY A 221 -5.61 7.19 0.89
N ARG A 222 -6.13 7.63 2.03
CA ARG A 222 -7.46 7.21 2.51
C ARG A 222 -8.58 7.65 1.56
N ALA A 223 -8.51 8.87 1.01
CA ALA A 223 -9.47 9.35 0.01
C ALA A 223 -9.39 8.50 -1.28
N ALA A 224 -8.18 8.28 -1.80
CA ALA A 224 -7.96 7.48 -2.99
C ALA A 224 -8.45 6.02 -2.83
N LEU A 225 -8.16 5.38 -1.69
CA LEU A 225 -8.66 4.03 -1.39
C LEU A 225 -10.19 3.97 -1.35
N GLY A 226 -10.84 5.03 -0.88
CA GLY A 226 -12.29 5.15 -0.85
C GLY A 226 -12.94 5.24 -2.23
N MET A 227 -12.19 5.73 -3.22
CA MET A 227 -12.67 6.01 -4.57
C MET A 227 -12.25 4.94 -5.58
N LEU A 228 -10.99 4.48 -5.55
CA LEU A 228 -10.47 3.46 -6.47
C LEU A 228 -11.28 2.17 -6.33
N GLU A 229 -11.77 1.66 -7.46
CA GLU A 229 -12.59 0.47 -7.52
C GLU A 229 -11.79 -0.75 -7.98
N VAL A 230 -12.14 -1.91 -7.41
CA VAL A 230 -11.63 -3.22 -7.84
C VAL A 230 -12.69 -3.95 -8.67
N LEU A 231 -13.96 -3.73 -8.34
CA LEU A 231 -15.14 -4.15 -9.11
C LEU A 231 -16.09 -2.95 -9.19
N PRO A 232 -17.01 -2.88 -10.17
CA PRO A 232 -17.99 -1.80 -10.23
C PRO A 232 -18.75 -1.66 -8.91
N GLY A 233 -18.66 -0.49 -8.27
CA GLY A 233 -19.30 -0.20 -6.98
C GLY A 233 -18.58 -0.75 -5.74
N VAL A 234 -17.41 -1.39 -5.89
CA VAL A 234 -16.61 -1.94 -4.79
C VAL A 234 -15.25 -1.26 -4.77
N SER A 235 -15.08 -0.29 -3.87
CA SER A 235 -13.80 0.37 -3.67
C SER A 235 -12.79 -0.51 -2.93
N VAL A 236 -11.49 -0.22 -3.08
CA VAL A 236 -10.42 -0.87 -2.31
C VAL A 236 -10.70 -0.76 -0.81
N TRP A 237 -11.13 0.41 -0.34
CA TRP A 237 -11.48 0.62 1.06
C TRP A 237 -12.65 -0.26 1.52
N SER A 238 -13.71 -0.36 0.70
CA SER A 238 -14.86 -1.21 1.04
C SER A 238 -14.47 -2.68 1.16
N LEU A 239 -13.55 -3.16 0.31
CA LEU A 239 -13.01 -4.51 0.36
C LEU A 239 -12.18 -4.74 1.63
N LEU A 240 -11.32 -3.78 2.01
CA LEU A 240 -10.56 -3.84 3.27
C LEU A 240 -11.49 -3.87 4.48
N MET A 241 -12.53 -3.04 4.52
CA MET A 241 -13.49 -3.02 5.64
C MET A 241 -14.31 -4.31 5.73
N ARG A 242 -14.66 -4.92 4.59
CA ARG A 242 -15.41 -6.19 4.52
C ARG A 242 -14.72 -7.31 5.30
N ASP A 243 -13.40 -7.43 5.16
CA ASP A 243 -12.62 -8.51 5.79
C ASP A 243 -12.52 -8.41 7.32
N TRP A 244 -12.86 -7.25 7.89
CA TRP A 244 -12.69 -6.93 9.31
C TRP A 244 -13.97 -6.45 9.98
N ASP A 245 -15.14 -6.81 9.42
CA ASP A 245 -16.45 -6.45 9.96
C ASP A 245 -16.61 -4.93 10.17
N GLY A 246 -16.06 -4.14 9.25
CA GLY A 246 -16.08 -2.67 9.31
C GLY A 246 -15.02 -2.03 10.22
N ARG A 247 -14.14 -2.81 10.86
CA ARG A 247 -13.04 -2.25 11.66
C ARG A 247 -11.86 -1.85 10.78
N ASP A 248 -11.35 -0.64 10.98
CA ASP A 248 -10.10 -0.21 10.37
C ASP A 248 -8.89 -0.76 11.13
N VAL A 249 -8.26 -1.78 10.56
CA VAL A 249 -7.00 -2.34 11.04
C VAL A 249 -5.78 -1.85 10.25
N ASN A 250 -5.98 -0.96 9.29
CA ASN A 250 -4.94 -0.57 8.35
C ASN A 250 -3.96 0.40 9.00
N MET A 251 -2.66 0.14 8.83
CA MET A 251 -1.60 0.98 9.35
C MET A 251 -1.09 1.88 8.23
N ILE A 252 -1.72 3.04 8.06
CA ILE A 252 -1.36 4.03 7.04
C ILE A 252 -0.82 5.27 7.74
N GLY A 253 0.41 5.65 7.41
CA GLY A 253 1.09 6.81 7.98
C GLY A 253 2.33 6.45 8.80
N ARG A 254 2.93 7.48 9.38
CA ARG A 254 4.09 7.37 10.29
C ARG A 254 3.97 8.28 11.52
N GLN A 255 2.76 8.76 11.79
CA GLN A 255 2.43 9.56 12.96
C GLN A 255 2.20 8.61 14.14
N ALA A 256 2.64 9.01 15.33
CA ALA A 256 2.50 8.18 16.53
C ALA A 256 1.07 7.62 16.65
N PRO A 257 0.91 6.30 16.89
CA PRO A 257 1.95 5.35 17.32
C PRO A 257 2.82 4.74 16.20
N LEU A 258 2.58 5.09 14.94
CA LEU A 258 3.36 4.57 13.81
C LEU A 258 4.73 5.26 13.69
N SER A 259 5.67 4.57 13.05
CA SER A 259 7.01 5.07 12.72
C SER A 259 7.38 4.69 11.28
N PRO A 260 8.43 5.28 10.68
CA PRO A 260 8.89 4.86 9.36
C PRO A 260 9.29 3.36 9.29
N GLN A 261 9.64 2.75 10.42
CA GLN A 261 10.07 1.36 10.47
C GLN A 261 8.87 0.42 10.68
N LYS A 262 8.34 -0.14 9.58
CA LYS A 262 7.17 -1.04 9.59
C LYS A 262 7.30 -2.23 10.53
N TRP A 263 8.50 -2.82 10.64
CA TRP A 263 8.76 -3.94 11.54
C TRP A 263 8.63 -3.57 13.02
N ALA A 264 8.83 -2.29 13.37
CA ALA A 264 8.84 -1.82 14.75
C ALA A 264 7.44 -1.39 15.23
N THR A 265 6.60 -0.87 14.33
CA THR A 265 5.29 -0.32 14.70
C THR A 265 4.14 -0.92 13.90
N HIS A 266 4.13 -0.83 12.56
CA HIS A 266 3.02 -1.32 11.73
C HIS A 266 2.70 -2.79 11.95
N PHE A 267 3.68 -3.69 11.80
CA PHE A 267 3.45 -5.13 11.91
C PHE A 267 3.05 -5.58 13.33
N PRO A 268 3.72 -5.12 14.40
CA PRO A 268 3.27 -5.39 15.76
C PRO A 268 1.83 -4.94 16.02
N LEU A 269 1.45 -3.73 15.60
CA LEU A 269 0.09 -3.21 15.76
C LEU A 269 -0.92 -3.96 14.87
N LEU A 270 -0.54 -4.38 13.66
CA LEU A 270 -1.37 -5.23 12.80
C LEU A 270 -1.64 -6.56 13.46
N ARG A 271 -0.61 -7.23 13.99
CA ARG A 271 -0.77 -8.48 14.73
C ARG A 271 -1.71 -8.33 15.91
N GLU A 272 -1.57 -7.24 16.68
CA GLU A 272 -2.45 -6.94 17.81
C GLU A 272 -3.91 -6.73 17.34
N ALA A 273 -4.13 -5.90 16.33
CA ALA A 273 -5.47 -5.56 15.83
C ALA A 273 -6.19 -6.73 15.16
N THR A 274 -5.44 -7.60 14.49
CA THR A 274 -5.97 -8.70 13.66
C THR A 274 -5.98 -10.06 14.38
N GLY A 275 -5.13 -10.24 15.39
CA GLY A 275 -4.86 -11.53 16.02
C GLY A 275 -4.10 -12.52 15.13
N VAL A 276 -3.67 -12.11 13.93
CA VAL A 276 -2.95 -12.98 12.99
C VAL A 276 -1.47 -13.02 13.37
N ARG A 277 -0.91 -14.23 13.45
CA ARG A 277 0.51 -14.44 13.75
C ARG A 277 1.41 -13.99 12.59
N PHE A 278 2.63 -13.56 12.88
CA PHE A 278 3.57 -13.12 11.85
C PHE A 278 3.88 -14.21 10.83
N ASP A 279 4.05 -15.45 11.28
CA ASP A 279 4.30 -16.59 10.39
C ASP A 279 3.10 -16.92 9.47
N ARG A 280 1.92 -16.34 9.74
CA ARG A 280 0.70 -16.46 8.92
C ARG A 280 0.48 -15.29 7.97
N MET A 281 1.44 -14.36 7.88
CA MET A 281 1.34 -13.17 7.03
C MET A 281 2.18 -13.29 5.74
N LEU A 282 1.66 -12.72 4.66
CA LEU A 282 2.36 -12.43 3.41
C LEU A 282 2.41 -10.91 3.23
N PHE A 283 3.55 -10.35 2.81
CA PHE A 283 3.76 -8.90 2.70
C PHE A 283 4.38 -8.52 1.36
N PHE A 284 3.85 -7.46 0.75
CA PHE A 284 4.35 -6.86 -0.48
C PHE A 284 4.71 -5.39 -0.24
N ASP A 285 5.88 -4.98 -0.72
CA ASP A 285 6.43 -3.62 -0.56
C ASP A 285 7.48 -3.38 -1.65
N ASP A 286 7.52 -2.18 -2.20
CA ASP A 286 8.44 -1.82 -3.29
C ASP A 286 9.89 -1.69 -2.83
N CYS A 287 10.10 -1.40 -1.55
CA CYS A 287 11.40 -1.21 -0.91
C CYS A 287 12.27 -0.11 -1.55
N ASN A 288 11.71 0.86 -2.30
CA ASN A 288 12.52 1.93 -2.89
C ASN A 288 13.14 2.85 -1.84
N TRP A 289 12.56 2.87 -0.63
CA TRP A 289 12.99 3.72 0.49
C TRP A 289 13.77 2.97 1.58
N GLY A 290 14.10 1.71 1.33
CA GLY A 290 14.84 0.86 2.24
C GLY A 290 14.34 -0.58 2.23
N ASP A 291 15.06 -1.47 2.92
CA ASP A 291 14.73 -2.89 2.94
C ASP A 291 13.59 -3.23 3.92
N HIS A 292 12.39 -2.68 3.69
CA HIS A 292 11.23 -2.93 4.55
C HIS A 292 10.85 -4.42 4.58
N VAL A 293 10.86 -5.09 3.42
CA VAL A 293 10.65 -6.54 3.32
C VAL A 293 11.66 -7.31 4.18
N GLY A 294 12.97 -7.08 4.00
CA GLY A 294 14.00 -7.80 4.75
C GLY A 294 13.94 -7.52 6.25
N GLN A 295 13.65 -6.27 6.64
CA GLN A 295 13.48 -5.92 8.05
C GLN A 295 12.27 -6.61 8.69
N VAL A 296 11.10 -6.59 8.03
CA VAL A 296 9.88 -7.22 8.55
C VAL A 296 10.06 -8.74 8.62
N THR A 297 10.52 -9.38 7.55
CA THR A 297 10.76 -10.83 7.53
C THR A 297 11.83 -11.27 8.53
N GLY A 298 12.86 -10.45 8.75
CA GLY A 298 13.95 -10.75 9.68
C GLY A 298 13.60 -10.55 11.16
N ARG A 299 12.76 -9.55 11.48
CA ARG A 299 12.52 -9.08 12.86
C ARG A 299 11.13 -9.41 13.40
N CYS A 300 10.10 -9.54 12.56
CA CYS A 300 8.75 -9.91 12.98
C CYS A 300 8.61 -11.44 12.95
N LYS A 301 9.09 -12.09 14.01
CA LYS A 301 9.07 -13.56 14.16
C LYS A 301 8.25 -13.98 15.36
N GLU A 302 7.64 -15.16 15.23
CA GLU A 302 6.99 -15.82 16.35
C GLU A 302 8.03 -16.52 17.23
N ALA A 303 7.87 -16.39 18.55
CA ALA A 303 8.85 -16.89 19.51
C ALA A 303 8.94 -18.43 19.53
N ASP A 304 7.83 -19.12 19.26
CA ASP A 304 7.72 -20.57 19.30
C ASP A 304 8.25 -21.26 18.03
N THR A 305 7.91 -20.72 16.85
CA THR A 305 8.28 -21.31 15.56
C THR A 305 9.55 -20.73 14.98
N GLN A 306 9.99 -19.56 15.47
CA GLN A 306 11.07 -18.75 14.87
C GLN A 306 10.79 -18.36 13.40
N GLN A 307 9.57 -18.57 12.92
CA GLN A 307 9.12 -18.17 11.60
C GLN A 307 8.50 -16.78 11.68
N GLY A 308 8.60 -16.03 10.59
CA GLY A 308 8.05 -14.68 10.48
C GLY A 308 7.28 -14.50 9.19
N VAL A 309 6.97 -13.23 8.94
CA VAL A 309 6.28 -12.79 7.73
C VAL A 309 7.03 -13.27 6.49
N ILE A 310 6.30 -13.66 5.45
CA ILE A 310 6.86 -13.89 4.13
C ILE A 310 6.76 -12.59 3.37
N GLY A 311 7.86 -12.09 2.82
CA GLY A 311 7.87 -10.82 2.11
C GLY A 311 8.32 -10.98 0.67
N VAL A 312 7.71 -10.20 -0.23
CA VAL A 312 8.04 -10.11 -1.65
C VAL A 312 8.28 -8.64 -1.98
N ARG A 313 9.41 -8.35 -2.61
CA ARG A 313 9.73 -6.99 -3.07
C ARG A 313 9.05 -6.71 -4.40
N THR A 314 8.55 -5.50 -4.59
CA THR A 314 7.83 -5.06 -5.80
C THR A 314 8.39 -3.74 -6.35
N PRO A 315 9.67 -3.67 -6.75
CA PRO A 315 10.33 -2.40 -7.06
C PRO A 315 9.74 -1.65 -8.27
N GLN A 316 8.93 -2.30 -9.10
CA GLN A 316 8.20 -1.71 -10.23
C GLN A 316 6.67 -1.69 -10.00
N GLY A 317 6.23 -1.79 -8.75
CA GLY A 317 4.84 -2.02 -8.41
C GLY A 317 4.47 -3.50 -8.36
N LEU A 318 3.35 -3.79 -7.70
CA LEU A 318 2.84 -5.15 -7.59
C LEU A 318 2.28 -5.62 -8.94
N GLY A 319 3.06 -6.44 -9.64
CA GLY A 319 2.64 -7.20 -10.81
C GLY A 319 1.98 -8.53 -10.44
N GLU A 320 1.41 -9.18 -11.45
CA GLU A 320 0.74 -10.47 -11.27
C GLU A 320 1.74 -11.56 -10.87
N SER A 321 2.94 -11.55 -11.46
CA SER A 321 4.03 -12.49 -11.15
C SER A 321 4.44 -12.43 -9.69
N GLU A 322 4.63 -11.23 -9.14
CA GLU A 322 5.06 -11.02 -7.76
C GLU A 322 3.99 -11.54 -6.80
N PHE A 323 2.71 -11.25 -7.07
CA PHE A 323 1.60 -11.75 -6.27
C PHE A 323 1.55 -13.28 -6.24
N ARG A 324 1.64 -13.93 -7.41
CA ARG A 324 1.69 -15.41 -7.50
C ARG A 324 2.91 -15.99 -6.80
N GLU A 325 4.06 -15.35 -6.95
CA GLU A 325 5.30 -15.77 -6.28
C GLU A 325 5.15 -15.71 -4.76
N GLY A 326 4.52 -14.66 -4.21
CA GLY A 326 4.22 -14.57 -2.78
C GLY A 326 3.37 -15.73 -2.28
N LEU A 327 2.29 -16.06 -2.98
CA LEU A 327 1.45 -17.22 -2.65
C LEU A 327 2.23 -18.54 -2.74
N ARG A 328 3.09 -18.69 -3.76
CA ARG A 328 3.94 -19.88 -3.95
C ARG A 328 4.95 -20.03 -2.80
N LEU A 329 5.63 -18.96 -2.42
CA LEU A 329 6.58 -18.95 -1.31
C LEU A 329 5.89 -19.30 0.01
N PHE A 330 4.67 -18.80 0.21
CA PHE A 330 3.85 -19.15 1.37
C PHE A 330 3.46 -20.61 1.43
N ALA A 331 2.92 -21.14 0.33
CA ALA A 331 2.58 -22.55 0.23
C ALA A 331 3.82 -23.44 0.45
N ALA A 332 4.96 -23.10 -0.16
CA ALA A 332 6.20 -23.87 -0.02
C ALA A 332 6.73 -23.90 1.42
N ARG A 333 6.62 -22.79 2.16
CA ARG A 333 7.04 -22.72 3.57
C ARG A 333 6.13 -23.51 4.50
N ARG A 334 4.86 -23.64 4.15
CA ARG A 334 3.84 -24.33 4.96
C ARG A 334 3.56 -25.76 4.52
N ALA A 335 4.13 -26.19 3.41
CA ALA A 335 4.11 -27.60 3.04
C ALA A 335 4.67 -28.42 4.21
N PRO A 336 4.04 -29.55 4.57
CA PRO A 336 4.63 -30.48 5.52
C PRO A 336 6.06 -30.76 5.06
N GLN A 337 7.03 -30.48 5.93
CA GLN A 337 8.38 -31.00 5.72
C GLN A 337 8.18 -32.52 5.58
N PRO A 338 8.61 -33.16 4.48
CA PRO A 338 8.52 -34.61 4.36
C PRO A 338 9.20 -35.13 5.62
N ASP A 339 8.43 -35.86 6.45
CA ASP A 339 8.86 -36.32 7.77
C ASP A 339 10.32 -36.69 7.66
N GLY A 340 11.18 -35.94 8.35
CA GLY A 340 12.62 -36.07 8.27
C GLY A 340 12.95 -37.48 8.69
N GLY A 341 12.91 -38.39 7.71
CA GLY A 341 13.12 -39.81 7.89
C GLY A 341 14.43 -39.89 8.61
N ALA A 342 14.38 -40.50 9.80
CA ALA A 342 15.49 -40.67 10.70
C ALA A 342 16.69 -41.26 9.95
N ALA A 343 17.49 -40.40 9.33
CA ALA A 343 18.82 -40.71 8.86
C ALA A 343 19.78 -40.45 10.02
N THR A 344 19.49 -41.04 11.18
CA THR A 344 20.53 -41.51 12.09
C THR A 344 21.16 -42.73 11.45
N ALA A 345 21.87 -42.53 10.33
CA ALA A 345 22.81 -43.50 9.83
C ALA A 345 24.02 -43.43 10.76
N ASP A 346 23.96 -44.30 11.75
CA ASP A 346 25.05 -44.91 12.50
C ASP A 346 26.37 -44.89 11.68
N ARG A 347 27.21 -43.87 11.88
CA ARG A 347 28.62 -43.88 11.47
C ARG A 347 29.48 -44.16 12.70
N HIS A 348 29.24 -45.30 13.32
CA HIS A 348 30.22 -45.96 14.17
C HIS A 348 30.82 -47.15 13.42
N GLY A 349 32.03 -46.94 12.94
CA GLY A 349 32.89 -47.91 12.25
C GLY A 349 33.71 -47.15 11.23
N GLU A 350 35.03 -47.15 11.21
CA GLU A 350 36.01 -47.99 11.88
C GLU A 350 37.33 -47.20 11.73
N ALA A 351 37.86 -46.62 12.80
CA ALA A 351 39.19 -46.00 12.78
C ALA A 351 40.22 -47.11 12.97
N ALA A 352 40.53 -47.83 11.88
CA ALA A 352 41.62 -48.77 11.85
C ALA A 352 42.95 -48.06 12.14
N THR A 353 43.66 -48.62 13.10
CA THR A 353 44.94 -48.17 13.61
C THR A 353 46.03 -48.85 12.78
N GLU A 354 46.66 -48.14 11.85
CA GLU A 354 47.94 -48.61 11.25
C GLU A 354 49.09 -47.78 11.82
N ARG A 355 49.74 -48.39 12.82
CA ARG A 355 51.13 -48.14 13.17
C ARG A 355 51.99 -48.86 12.13
N GLU A 356 52.65 -48.11 11.25
CA GLU A 356 53.88 -48.60 10.63
C GLU A 356 55.07 -47.81 11.16
N SER A 357 55.81 -48.50 12.02
CA SER A 357 57.21 -48.28 12.32
C SER A 357 58.06 -48.61 11.09
N PHE A 358 58.84 -47.64 10.61
CA PHE A 358 60.07 -47.93 9.88
C PHE A 358 61.22 -47.07 10.42
N LEU A 359 62.34 -47.77 10.54
CA LEU A 359 63.66 -47.42 11.09
C LEU A 359 64.32 -46.21 10.43
#